data_AF-A0A929V3S6-F1
#
_entry.id   AF-A0A929V3S6-F1
#
_cell.length_a   1.000
_cell.length_b   1.000
_cell.length_c   1.000
_cell.angle_alpha   90.00
_cell.angle_beta   90.00
_cell.angle_gamma   90.00
#
_symmetry.space_group_name_H-M   'P 1'
#
loop_
_entity.id
_entity.type
_entity.pdbx_description
1 polymer ?
#
loop_
_entity_poly.entity_id
_entity_poly.type
_entity_poly.pdbx_seq_one_letter_code
_entity_poly.pdbx_strand_id
1 'polypeptide(L)'
;MKKKTWWRSGFTIIEVTLVLAITGLLVVSVMGFLSGNINNRRYIDSYNELSATLKSVYSSVINVKNPREADEGSSIYCTLNTMWNENGGLVSNSASDNFPGRTRCAVYGKLVTFGEINPVTNQPDHNVRIYDVIGHIYTQNLDIENASGDNALVSLRSIGANVITMKSEANTCRMATAGNYDIYEPLWQARIENTENHDPFVGAFLVTRSPISGTVHTYIYDEKGKTFNINQFMRKVNNEYVGNGSCEYGGIGSVTSVVADAGLYPAFGTLNRSDSKGLYLENVKLQNKKDLDICVGSENHSLNSIGRRAIRIHADGSNSTAVELIDIDSEKNPCRS
;
A
#
# COMPACT_ATOMS: atom_id res chain seq x y z
N MET A 1 18.69 -49.47 71.83
CA MET A 1 18.20 -48.60 70.74
C MET A 1 17.82 -49.47 69.54
N LYS A 2 16.52 -49.65 69.26
CA LYS A 2 16.05 -50.33 68.03
C LYS A 2 15.56 -49.25 67.05
N LYS A 3 16.28 -49.07 65.93
CA LYS A 3 15.86 -48.18 64.83
C LYS A 3 14.61 -48.75 64.18
N LYS A 4 13.52 -47.98 64.21
CA LYS A 4 12.26 -48.26 63.52
C LYS A 4 12.47 -47.94 62.03
N THR A 5 12.74 -48.96 61.22
CA THR A 5 12.84 -48.80 59.76
C THR A 5 11.43 -48.69 59.18
N TRP A 6 11.06 -47.49 58.75
CA TRP A 6 9.82 -47.22 58.03
C TRP A 6 9.96 -47.79 56.62
N TRP A 7 9.21 -48.84 56.29
CA TRP A 7 9.11 -49.32 54.93
C TRP A 7 8.49 -48.21 54.08
N ARG A 8 9.26 -47.66 53.15
CA ARG A 8 8.73 -46.82 52.07
C ARG A 8 8.04 -47.75 51.09
N SER A 9 6.72 -47.79 51.13
CA SER A 9 5.93 -48.49 50.12
C SER A 9 6.20 -47.83 48.76
N GLY A 10 6.69 -48.61 47.80
CA GLY A 10 6.86 -48.13 46.42
C GLY A 10 5.51 -47.95 45.74
N PHE A 11 5.43 -47.06 44.76
CA PHE A 11 4.24 -46.90 43.93
C PHE A 11 3.99 -48.16 43.11
N THR A 12 2.72 -48.56 43.01
CA THR A 12 2.33 -49.69 42.16
C THR A 12 2.29 -49.27 40.70
N ILE A 13 2.57 -50.20 39.77
CA ILE A 13 2.54 -49.93 38.33
C ILE A 13 1.20 -49.33 37.89
N ILE A 14 0.08 -49.78 38.48
CA ILE A 14 -1.25 -49.29 38.12
C ILE A 14 -1.51 -47.84 38.56
N GLU A 15 -0.96 -47.43 39.69
CA GLU A 15 -1.07 -46.05 40.17
C GLU A 15 -0.24 -45.10 39.29
N VAL A 16 0.97 -45.53 38.92
CA VAL A 16 1.84 -44.77 38.01
C VAL A 16 1.20 -44.61 36.63
N THR A 17 0.62 -45.67 36.06
CA THR A 17 -0.04 -45.60 34.75
C THR A 17 -1.31 -44.76 34.79
N LEU A 18 -2.09 -44.80 35.87
CA LEU A 18 -3.29 -43.97 36.03
C LEU A 18 -2.94 -42.48 36.13
N VAL A 19 -1.91 -42.12 36.91
CA VAL A 19 -1.42 -40.73 36.99
C VAL A 19 -0.89 -40.25 35.64
N LEU A 20 -0.15 -41.10 34.92
CA LEU A 20 0.34 -40.79 33.57
C LEU A 20 -0.80 -40.58 32.56
N ALA A 21 -1.85 -41.40 32.62
CA ALA A 21 -3.01 -41.27 31.74
C ALA A 21 -3.77 -39.97 32.00
N ILE A 22 -4.01 -39.63 33.27
CA ILE A 22 -4.72 -38.40 33.65
C ILE A 22 -3.91 -37.15 33.29
N THR A 23 -2.61 -37.16 33.59
CA THR A 23 -1.71 -36.04 33.24
C THR A 23 -1.57 -35.87 31.73
N GLY A 24 -1.44 -36.97 30.97
CA GLY A 24 -1.42 -36.92 29.50
C GLY A 24 -2.70 -36.33 28.92
N LEU A 25 -3.88 -36.74 29.42
CA LEU A 25 -5.17 -36.23 28.96
C LEU A 25 -5.36 -34.75 29.31
N LEU A 26 -4.92 -34.33 30.51
CA LEU A 26 -4.91 -32.92 30.92
C LEU A 26 -4.01 -32.06 30.02
N VAL A 27 -2.81 -32.54 29.67
CA VAL A 27 -1.90 -31.80 28.78
C VAL A 27 -2.50 -31.64 27.39
N VAL A 28 -3.06 -32.71 26.81
CA VAL A 28 -3.69 -32.66 25.47
C VAL A 28 -4.89 -31.71 25.46
N SER A 29 -5.73 -31.74 26.49
CA SER A 29 -6.89 -30.85 26.59
C SER A 29 -6.51 -29.38 26.75
N VAL A 30 -5.51 -29.08 27.59
CA VAL A 30 -4.97 -27.72 27.73
C VAL A 30 -4.34 -27.25 26.42
N MET A 31 -3.54 -28.08 25.74
CA MET A 31 -2.94 -27.74 24.44
C MET A 31 -3.99 -27.47 23.37
N GLY A 32 -5.06 -28.27 23.30
CA GLY A 32 -6.17 -28.04 22.36
C GLY A 32 -6.88 -26.71 22.61
N PHE A 33 -7.14 -26.38 23.88
CA PHE A 33 -7.77 -25.11 24.27
C PHE A 33 -6.88 -23.89 23.98
N LEU A 34 -5.57 -24.00 24.25
CA LEU A 34 -4.61 -22.94 23.97
C LEU A 34 -4.47 -22.70 22.47
N SER A 35 -4.43 -23.77 21.66
CA SER A 35 -4.30 -23.68 20.20
C SER A 35 -5.45 -22.91 19.54
N GLY A 36 -6.70 -23.20 19.93
CA GLY A 36 -7.88 -22.48 19.41
C GLY A 36 -7.88 -20.99 19.76
N ASN A 37 -7.54 -20.64 21.00
CA ASN A 37 -7.47 -19.24 21.44
C ASN A 37 -6.34 -18.47 20.77
N ILE A 38 -5.17 -19.10 20.57
CA ILE A 38 -4.04 -18.48 19.87
C ILE A 38 -4.43 -18.16 18.43
N ASN A 39 -5.05 -19.09 17.70
CA ASN A 39 -5.44 -18.85 16.32
C ASN A 39 -6.46 -17.72 16.18
N ASN A 40 -7.46 -17.67 17.06
CA ASN A 40 -8.42 -16.56 17.07
C ASN A 40 -7.73 -15.22 17.38
N ARG A 41 -6.79 -15.20 18.35
CA ARG A 41 -6.05 -13.98 18.68
C ARG A 41 -5.19 -13.50 17.51
N ARG A 42 -4.47 -14.42 16.86
CA ARG A 42 -3.68 -14.13 15.65
C ARG A 42 -4.54 -13.50 14.57
N TYR A 43 -5.71 -14.07 14.31
CA TYR A 43 -6.65 -13.55 13.34
C TYR A 43 -7.14 -12.13 13.69
N ILE A 44 -7.49 -11.91 14.96
CA ILE A 44 -7.89 -10.60 15.48
C ILE A 44 -6.77 -9.57 15.32
N ASP A 45 -5.54 -9.95 15.63
CA ASP A 45 -4.39 -9.05 15.48
C ASP A 45 -4.14 -8.71 13.99
N SER A 46 -4.27 -9.67 13.07
CA SER A 46 -4.04 -9.43 11.63
C SER A 46 -4.98 -8.39 11.01
N TYR A 47 -6.29 -8.48 11.24
CA TYR A 47 -7.23 -7.50 10.64
C TYR A 47 -7.17 -6.14 11.33
N ASN A 48 -6.88 -6.12 12.65
CA ASN A 48 -6.74 -4.86 13.38
C ASN A 48 -5.48 -4.11 12.96
N GLU A 49 -4.36 -4.81 12.77
CA GLU A 49 -3.11 -4.22 12.30
C GLU A 49 -3.23 -3.72 10.86
N LEU A 50 -3.88 -4.48 9.97
CA LEU A 50 -4.15 -4.01 8.61
C LEU A 50 -5.04 -2.76 8.63
N SER A 51 -6.11 -2.75 9.42
CA SER A 51 -6.96 -1.56 9.56
C SER A 51 -6.19 -0.37 10.11
N ALA A 52 -5.35 -0.57 11.14
CA ALA A 52 -4.50 0.47 11.72
C ALA A 52 -3.50 1.02 10.69
N THR A 53 -2.87 0.15 9.90
CA THR A 53 -1.98 0.51 8.80
C THR A 53 -2.70 1.37 7.76
N LEU A 54 -3.88 0.95 7.30
CA LEU A 54 -4.68 1.72 6.34
C LEU A 54 -5.14 3.06 6.92
N LYS A 55 -5.48 3.13 8.21
CA LYS A 55 -5.79 4.40 8.90
C LYS A 55 -4.58 5.32 9.01
N SER A 56 -3.39 4.77 9.20
CA SER A 56 -2.13 5.51 9.23
C SER A 56 -1.84 6.21 7.89
N VAL A 57 -2.24 5.62 6.77
CA VAL A 57 -2.17 6.26 5.44
C VAL A 57 -2.91 7.60 5.44
N TYR A 58 -4.13 7.66 5.98
CA TYR A 58 -4.86 8.94 6.08
C TYR A 58 -4.16 9.93 7.00
N SER A 59 -3.69 9.48 8.17
CA SER A 59 -2.99 10.35 9.12
C SER A 59 -1.74 10.98 8.53
N SER A 60 -1.00 10.23 7.71
CA SER A 60 0.23 10.70 7.07
C SER A 60 -0.02 11.60 5.85
N VAL A 61 -1.15 11.46 5.15
CA VAL A 61 -1.57 12.42 4.11
C VAL A 61 -2.01 13.76 4.72
N ILE A 62 -2.67 13.73 5.88
CA ILE A 62 -3.05 14.95 6.61
C ILE A 62 -1.82 15.62 7.22
N ASN A 63 -0.94 14.83 7.83
CA ASN A 63 0.27 15.30 8.51
C ASN A 63 1.52 14.97 7.69
N VAL A 64 1.65 15.62 6.53
CA VAL A 64 2.81 15.44 5.65
C VAL A 64 4.09 15.82 6.39
N LYS A 65 5.01 14.88 6.48
CA LYS A 65 6.36 15.11 7.01
C LYS A 65 7.34 15.07 5.86
N ASN A 66 8.15 16.13 5.73
CA ASN A 66 9.31 16.08 4.86
C ASN A 66 10.45 15.39 5.64
N PRO A 67 10.93 14.20 5.22
CA PRO A 67 12.06 13.56 5.87
C PRO A 67 13.28 14.49 5.83
N ARG A 68 13.93 14.68 6.98
CA ARG A 68 15.21 15.38 7.07
C ARG A 68 16.30 14.34 6.85
N GLU A 69 17.15 14.53 5.85
CA GLU A 69 18.25 13.62 5.54
C GLU A 69 19.07 13.26 6.79
N ALA A 70 19.04 11.97 7.12
CA ALA A 70 19.98 11.31 8.03
C ALA A 70 20.14 9.81 7.69
N ASP A 71 19.20 9.22 6.95
CA ASP A 71 19.29 7.85 6.45
C ASP A 71 19.31 7.86 4.91
N GLU A 72 20.32 7.21 4.32
CA GLU A 72 20.65 7.08 2.88
C GLU A 72 19.54 6.47 1.99
N GLY A 73 18.33 7.01 2.03
CA GLY A 73 17.17 6.49 1.29
C GLY A 73 15.87 7.28 1.40
N SER A 74 15.74 8.22 2.34
CA SER A 74 14.48 8.94 2.60
C SER A 74 14.48 10.37 2.05
N SER A 75 14.70 10.53 0.75
CA SER A 75 14.69 11.85 0.11
C SER A 75 13.54 11.95 -0.91
N ILE A 76 12.79 13.05 -0.86
CA ILE A 76 11.68 13.35 -1.78
C ILE A 76 12.27 13.92 -3.07
N TYR A 77 12.04 13.25 -4.20
CA TYR A 77 12.46 13.69 -5.52
C TYR A 77 11.27 14.15 -6.36
N CYS A 78 11.52 15.07 -7.27
CA CYS A 78 10.56 15.37 -8.32
C CYS A 78 10.31 14.14 -9.20
N THR A 79 9.08 13.97 -9.62
CA THR A 79 8.62 12.83 -10.41
C THR A 79 9.10 12.90 -11.84
N LEU A 80 8.96 11.79 -12.56
CA LEU A 80 9.30 11.69 -13.99
C LEU A 80 8.63 12.72 -14.88
N ASN A 81 7.47 13.21 -14.46
CA ASN A 81 6.70 14.21 -15.18
C ASN A 81 7.12 15.65 -14.84
N THR A 82 7.93 15.86 -13.79
CA THR A 82 8.24 17.19 -13.22
C THR A 82 9.73 17.48 -13.07
N MET A 83 10.60 16.49 -13.32
CA MET A 83 12.06 16.61 -13.22
C MET A 83 12.74 17.29 -14.42
N TRP A 84 11.99 17.66 -15.47
CA TRP A 84 12.53 18.16 -16.74
C TRP A 84 12.29 19.66 -16.92
N ASN A 85 13.21 20.36 -17.59
CA ASN A 85 12.99 21.74 -18.03
C ASN A 85 12.25 21.77 -19.38
N GLU A 86 11.88 22.98 -19.80
CA GLU A 86 11.20 23.26 -21.07
C GLU A 86 11.97 22.78 -22.32
N ASN A 87 13.29 22.59 -22.19
CA ASN A 87 14.17 22.11 -23.25
C ASN A 87 14.43 20.59 -23.18
N GLY A 88 13.74 19.87 -22.28
CA GLY A 88 13.90 18.42 -22.10
C GLY A 88 15.18 18.00 -21.36
N GLY A 89 15.90 18.94 -20.75
CA GLY A 89 17.05 18.68 -19.88
C GLY A 89 16.63 18.37 -18.44
N LEU A 90 17.39 17.50 -17.76
CA LEU A 90 17.12 17.12 -16.38
C LEU A 90 17.44 18.30 -15.45
N VAL A 91 16.45 18.75 -14.68
CA VAL A 91 16.62 19.75 -13.63
C VAL A 91 16.91 18.99 -12.35
N SER A 92 18.18 18.67 -12.13
CA SER A 92 18.79 18.06 -10.93
C SER A 92 17.85 17.25 -10.04
N ASN A 93 17.95 15.91 -10.14
CA ASN A 93 17.45 14.96 -9.15
C ASN A 93 18.61 14.39 -8.33
N SER A 94 19.46 15.27 -7.82
CA SER A 94 20.53 14.93 -6.88
C SER A 94 20.04 15.09 -5.44
N ALA A 95 20.71 14.42 -4.49
CA ALA A 95 20.40 14.53 -3.06
C ALA A 95 20.38 16.00 -2.55
N SER A 96 21.17 16.88 -3.17
CA SER A 96 21.29 18.30 -2.81
C SER A 96 20.02 19.15 -2.96
N ASP A 97 19.06 18.71 -3.78
CA ASP A 97 17.84 19.48 -4.07
C ASP A 97 16.64 19.02 -3.24
N ASN A 98 16.83 17.98 -2.43
CA ASN A 98 15.77 17.34 -1.65
C ASN A 98 15.71 17.84 -0.20
N PHE A 99 16.52 18.85 0.15
CA PHE A 99 16.49 19.43 1.49
C PHE A 99 15.18 20.19 1.75
N PRO A 100 14.63 20.09 2.97
CA PRO A 100 13.43 20.84 3.34
C PRO A 100 13.57 22.33 3.05
N GLY A 101 12.58 22.89 2.36
CA GLY A 101 12.54 24.32 2.01
C GLY A 101 13.30 24.70 0.72
N ARG A 102 13.91 23.75 0.01
CA ARG A 102 14.55 23.96 -1.30
C ARG A 102 13.94 23.11 -2.43
N THR A 103 13.04 22.19 -2.10
CA THR A 103 12.42 21.27 -3.06
C THR A 103 11.43 22.01 -3.97
N ARG A 104 11.41 21.65 -5.25
CA ARG A 104 10.38 22.13 -6.22
C ARG A 104 9.12 21.26 -6.23
N CYS A 105 9.16 20.15 -5.50
CA CYS A 105 8.10 19.16 -5.44
C CYS A 105 7.62 18.96 -4.00
N ALA A 106 6.36 18.56 -3.88
CA ALA A 106 5.66 18.35 -2.62
C ALA A 106 4.93 17.00 -2.63
N VAL A 107 4.73 16.43 -1.44
CA VAL A 107 3.93 15.22 -1.24
C VAL A 107 2.47 15.62 -1.16
N TYR A 108 1.65 15.04 -2.02
CA TYR A 108 0.21 15.29 -2.07
C TYR A 108 -0.61 14.13 -1.55
N GLY A 109 -0.07 12.91 -1.49
CA GLY A 109 -0.86 11.76 -1.10
C GLY A 109 -0.06 10.48 -0.93
N LYS A 110 -0.80 9.39 -0.81
CA LYS A 110 -0.29 8.03 -0.78
C LYS A 110 -1.11 7.11 -1.68
N LEU A 111 -0.43 6.34 -2.51
CA LEU A 111 -1.00 5.27 -3.30
C LEU A 111 -0.80 3.96 -2.54
N VAL A 112 -1.89 3.23 -2.31
CA VAL A 112 -1.87 1.90 -1.68
C VAL A 112 -2.22 0.87 -2.73
N THR A 113 -1.34 -0.11 -2.91
CA THR A 113 -1.50 -1.20 -3.87
C THR A 113 -1.54 -2.55 -3.15
N PHE A 114 -2.38 -3.44 -3.68
CA PHE A 114 -2.54 -4.82 -3.24
C PHE A 114 -2.29 -5.75 -4.42
N GLY A 115 -1.63 -6.89 -4.16
CA GLY A 115 -1.46 -7.92 -5.18
C GLY A 115 -0.46 -7.55 -6.27
N GLU A 116 0.53 -6.69 -5.99
CA GLU A 116 1.62 -6.42 -6.95
C GLU A 116 2.36 -7.71 -7.30
N ILE A 117 2.71 -7.89 -8.56
CA ILE A 117 3.43 -9.09 -9.02
C ILE A 117 4.82 -9.12 -8.37
N ASN A 118 5.08 -10.20 -7.63
CA ASN A 118 6.42 -10.47 -7.14
C ASN A 118 7.32 -10.81 -8.33
N PRO A 119 8.40 -10.06 -8.56
CA PRO A 119 9.24 -10.20 -9.75
C PRO A 119 10.10 -11.48 -9.75
N VAL A 120 10.14 -12.24 -8.66
CA VAL A 120 10.82 -13.54 -8.58
C VAL A 120 9.87 -14.69 -8.93
N THR A 121 8.67 -14.69 -8.36
CA THR A 121 7.69 -15.77 -8.54
C THR A 121 6.70 -15.52 -9.68
N ASN A 122 6.64 -14.28 -10.20
CA ASN A 122 5.68 -13.80 -11.18
C ASN A 122 4.21 -14.04 -10.77
N GLN A 123 3.94 -14.03 -9.46
CA GLN A 123 2.61 -14.18 -8.86
C GLN A 123 2.25 -12.96 -8.01
N PRO A 124 0.94 -12.66 -7.81
CA PRO A 124 0.51 -11.58 -6.92
C PRO A 124 1.07 -11.77 -5.51
N ASP A 125 1.72 -10.73 -5.00
CA ASP A 125 2.27 -10.67 -3.66
C ASP A 125 1.16 -10.38 -2.63
N HIS A 126 1.30 -10.94 -1.43
CA HIS A 126 0.37 -10.70 -0.32
C HIS A 126 0.66 -9.40 0.44
N ASN A 127 1.81 -8.78 0.15
CA ASN A 127 2.20 -7.51 0.76
C ASN A 127 1.35 -6.34 0.27
N VAL A 128 0.99 -5.46 1.20
CA VAL A 128 0.40 -4.16 0.89
C VAL A 128 1.54 -3.16 0.74
N ARG A 129 1.57 -2.46 -0.39
CA ARG A 129 2.65 -1.54 -0.73
C ARG A 129 2.09 -0.11 -0.74
N ILE A 130 2.81 0.79 -0.10
CA ILE A 130 2.36 2.18 0.12
C ILE A 130 3.43 3.10 -0.45
N TYR A 131 3.05 3.92 -1.44
CA TYR A 131 3.94 4.84 -2.11
C TYR A 131 3.53 6.28 -1.85
N ASP A 132 4.51 7.16 -1.62
CA ASP A 132 4.27 8.60 -1.64
C ASP A 132 3.94 9.09 -3.05
N VAL A 133 2.87 9.89 -3.15
CA VAL A 133 2.48 10.59 -4.36
C VAL A 133 3.04 12.00 -4.30
N ILE A 134 3.96 12.28 -5.21
CA ILE A 134 4.68 13.55 -5.28
C ILE A 134 4.34 14.24 -6.59
N GLY A 135 4.29 15.56 -6.59
CA GLY A 135 4.16 16.37 -7.79
C GLY A 135 4.85 17.72 -7.62
N HIS A 136 4.83 18.55 -8.65
CA HIS A 136 5.35 19.91 -8.56
C HIS A 136 4.57 20.72 -7.52
N ILE A 137 5.22 21.68 -6.88
CA ILE A 137 4.52 22.64 -6.02
C ILE A 137 3.49 23.39 -6.88
N TYR A 138 2.24 23.37 -6.45
CA TYR A 138 1.18 24.12 -7.10
C TYR A 138 1.47 25.62 -7.01
N THR A 139 1.42 26.30 -8.16
CA THR A 139 1.48 27.76 -8.25
C THR A 139 0.18 28.25 -8.88
N GLN A 140 -0.29 29.43 -8.46
CA GLN A 140 -1.57 30.01 -8.92
C GLN A 140 -1.62 30.27 -10.44
N ASN A 141 -0.50 30.08 -11.16
CA ASN A 141 -0.44 30.21 -12.61
C ASN A 141 -0.98 28.99 -13.37
N LEU A 142 -1.37 27.93 -12.67
CA LEU A 142 -2.03 26.79 -13.29
C LEU A 142 -3.54 27.08 -13.38
N ASP A 143 -4.06 27.23 -14.60
CA ASP A 143 -5.46 27.54 -14.98
C ASP A 143 -6.46 26.40 -14.63
N ILE A 144 -6.37 25.86 -13.41
CA ILE A 144 -7.14 24.72 -12.90
C ILE A 144 -8.37 25.18 -12.12
N GLU A 145 -8.45 26.46 -11.78
CA GLU A 145 -9.61 27.04 -11.08
C GLU A 145 -10.90 26.95 -11.90
N ASN A 146 -10.78 26.91 -13.24
CA ASN A 146 -11.87 26.73 -14.19
C ASN A 146 -12.09 25.26 -14.59
N ALA A 147 -11.54 24.29 -13.85
CA ALA A 147 -11.73 22.88 -14.15
C ALA A 147 -13.18 22.45 -13.88
N SER A 148 -13.71 21.61 -14.76
CA SER A 148 -15.00 20.94 -14.60
C SER A 148 -14.78 19.49 -14.15
N GLY A 149 -15.48 19.07 -13.09
CA GLY A 149 -15.45 17.71 -12.59
C GLY A 149 -14.63 17.59 -11.31
N ASP A 150 -13.79 16.56 -11.22
CA ASP A 150 -12.96 16.33 -10.04
C ASP A 150 -11.69 17.21 -10.09
N ASN A 151 -11.78 18.36 -9.42
CA ASN A 151 -10.69 19.33 -9.39
C ASN A 151 -9.42 18.80 -8.72
N ALA A 152 -9.51 17.81 -7.81
CA ALA A 152 -8.35 17.22 -7.16
C ALA A 152 -7.58 16.31 -8.14
N LEU A 153 -8.26 15.46 -8.92
CA LEU A 153 -7.59 14.65 -9.95
C LEU A 153 -7.05 15.51 -11.09
N VAL A 154 -7.82 16.51 -11.56
CA VAL A 154 -7.37 17.44 -12.61
C VAL A 154 -6.11 18.18 -12.15
N SER A 155 -6.08 18.63 -10.89
CA SER A 155 -4.91 19.33 -10.35
C SER A 155 -3.70 18.42 -10.18
N LEU A 156 -3.87 17.20 -9.65
CA LEU A 156 -2.80 16.20 -9.55
C LEU A 156 -2.19 15.86 -10.90
N ARG A 157 -3.02 15.70 -11.94
CA ARG A 157 -2.56 15.50 -13.32
C ARG A 157 -1.74 16.70 -13.80
N SER A 158 -2.23 17.92 -13.57
CA SER A 158 -1.59 19.14 -14.06
C SER A 158 -0.24 19.42 -13.41
N ILE A 159 -0.06 19.05 -12.13
CA ILE A 159 1.23 19.17 -11.42
C ILE A 159 2.17 17.99 -11.68
N GLY A 160 1.83 17.07 -12.59
CA GLY A 160 2.67 15.91 -12.90
C GLY A 160 2.81 14.92 -11.75
N ALA A 161 1.76 14.73 -10.95
CA ALA A 161 1.83 13.85 -9.78
C ALA A 161 2.13 12.40 -10.19
N ASN A 162 3.04 11.74 -9.48
CA ASN A 162 3.39 10.34 -9.71
C ASN A 162 4.07 9.73 -8.47
N VAL A 163 4.36 8.44 -8.51
CA VAL A 163 5.03 7.68 -7.44
C VAL A 163 6.47 7.29 -7.78
N ILE A 164 6.89 7.52 -9.03
CA ILE A 164 8.20 7.12 -9.56
C ILE A 164 9.02 8.34 -9.99
N THR A 165 10.34 8.18 -9.87
CA THR A 165 11.38 9.14 -10.25
C THR A 165 12.54 8.43 -10.95
N MET A 166 13.45 9.21 -11.51
CA MET A 166 14.78 8.80 -11.95
C MET A 166 15.81 9.52 -11.08
N LYS A 167 16.66 8.73 -10.43
CA LYS A 167 17.77 9.19 -9.59
C LYS A 167 19.06 9.10 -10.40
N SER A 168 19.90 10.13 -10.28
CA SER A 168 21.26 10.10 -10.81
C SER A 168 22.25 9.93 -9.66
N GLU A 169 23.00 8.84 -9.66
CA GLU A 169 24.01 8.53 -8.65
C GLU A 169 25.33 8.19 -9.36
N ALA A 170 26.38 8.98 -9.11
CA ALA A 170 27.76 8.69 -9.56
C ALA A 170 27.89 8.20 -11.03
N ASN A 171 27.31 8.92 -12.00
CA ASN A 171 27.26 8.59 -13.43
C ASN A 171 26.40 7.37 -13.82
N THR A 172 25.58 6.88 -12.91
CA THR A 172 24.51 5.93 -13.20
C THR A 172 23.17 6.64 -13.10
N CYS A 173 22.23 6.19 -13.92
CA CYS A 173 20.84 6.56 -13.82
C CYS A 173 20.06 5.34 -13.31
N ARG A 174 19.02 5.53 -12.52
CA ARG A 174 18.11 4.44 -12.15
C ARG A 174 16.72 4.97 -11.83
N MET A 175 15.70 4.24 -12.22
CA MET A 175 14.35 4.43 -11.74
C MET A 175 14.24 4.00 -10.28
N ALA A 176 13.54 4.82 -9.50
CA ALA A 176 13.28 4.60 -8.10
C ALA A 176 11.91 5.19 -7.72
N THR A 177 11.48 4.95 -6.48
CA THR A 177 10.32 5.64 -5.92
C THR A 177 10.63 7.12 -5.72
N ALA A 178 9.65 7.98 -5.99
CA ALA A 178 9.80 9.43 -5.86
C ALA A 178 9.95 9.86 -4.40
N GLY A 179 9.32 9.15 -3.47
CA GLY A 179 9.38 9.45 -2.04
C GLY A 179 9.52 8.18 -1.21
N ASN A 180 8.98 8.22 0.00
CA ASN A 180 9.01 7.08 0.89
C ASN A 180 8.17 5.95 0.33
N TYR A 181 8.60 4.75 0.69
CA TYR A 181 8.04 3.51 0.25
C TYR A 181 7.96 2.55 1.42
N ASP A 182 6.74 2.21 1.81
CA ASP A 182 6.48 1.32 2.94
C ASP A 182 5.85 0.01 2.45
N ILE A 183 6.18 -1.08 3.13
CA ILE A 183 5.63 -2.41 2.89
C ILE A 183 4.99 -2.88 4.19
N TYR A 184 3.71 -3.24 4.11
CA TYR A 184 3.03 -3.97 5.17
C TYR A 184 2.89 -5.44 4.78
N GLU A 185 3.53 -6.30 5.55
CA GLU A 185 3.37 -7.75 5.47
C GLU A 185 2.26 -8.18 6.43
N PRO A 186 1.19 -8.83 5.93
CA PRO A 186 0.11 -9.31 6.79
C PRO A 186 0.61 -10.24 7.90
N LEU A 187 0.30 -9.90 9.16
CA LEU A 187 0.66 -10.74 10.29
C LEU A 187 0.02 -12.12 10.20
N TRP A 188 0.72 -13.12 10.74
CA TRP A 188 0.24 -14.51 10.87
C TRP A 188 -0.18 -15.16 9.54
N GLN A 189 0.44 -14.73 8.43
CA GLN A 189 0.11 -15.21 7.09
C GLN A 189 -1.37 -15.00 6.73
N ALA A 190 -1.98 -13.94 7.27
CA ALA A 190 -3.32 -13.55 6.87
C ALA A 190 -3.35 -13.21 5.38
N ARG A 191 -4.44 -13.56 4.72
CA ARG A 191 -4.63 -13.32 3.29
C ARG A 191 -5.60 -12.18 3.10
N ILE A 192 -5.25 -11.24 2.24
CA ILE A 192 -6.15 -10.19 1.78
C ILE A 192 -6.82 -10.73 0.52
N GLU A 193 -8.13 -10.87 0.58
CA GLU A 193 -8.94 -11.63 -0.36
C GLU A 193 -10.01 -10.71 -0.96
N ASN A 194 -10.45 -11.01 -2.18
CA ASN A 194 -11.60 -10.34 -2.76
C ASN A 194 -12.91 -10.92 -2.18
N THR A 195 -14.00 -10.17 -2.36
CA THR A 195 -15.31 -10.50 -1.79
C THR A 195 -16.06 -11.61 -2.52
N GLU A 196 -15.71 -11.93 -3.77
CA GLU A 196 -16.52 -12.79 -4.63
C GLU A 196 -16.10 -14.26 -4.57
N ASN A 197 -14.80 -14.53 -4.65
CA ASN A 197 -14.27 -15.90 -4.73
C ASN A 197 -13.16 -16.19 -3.71
N HIS A 198 -12.85 -15.22 -2.84
CA HIS A 198 -11.79 -15.31 -1.82
C HIS A 198 -10.38 -15.55 -2.40
N ASP A 199 -10.15 -15.26 -3.67
CA ASP A 199 -8.81 -15.21 -4.26
C ASP A 199 -8.04 -13.98 -3.72
N PRO A 200 -6.69 -14.00 -3.78
CA PRO A 200 -5.87 -12.85 -3.41
C PRO A 200 -6.37 -11.55 -4.05
N PHE A 201 -6.57 -10.53 -3.22
CA PHE A 201 -7.08 -9.25 -3.67
C PHE A 201 -6.02 -8.51 -4.50
N VAL A 202 -6.38 -8.15 -5.73
CA VAL A 202 -5.55 -7.33 -6.62
C VAL A 202 -6.32 -6.04 -6.91
N GLY A 203 -5.76 -4.92 -6.47
CA GLY A 203 -6.40 -3.61 -6.57
C GLY A 203 -5.55 -2.50 -5.99
N ALA A 204 -6.04 -1.27 -6.06
CA ALA A 204 -5.36 -0.11 -5.49
C ALA A 204 -6.36 0.98 -5.10
N PHE A 205 -5.96 1.83 -4.17
CA PHE A 205 -6.65 3.09 -3.89
C PHE A 205 -5.63 4.20 -3.62
N LEU A 206 -6.05 5.42 -3.89
CA LEU A 206 -5.28 6.65 -3.73
C LEU A 206 -5.94 7.49 -2.65
N VAL A 207 -5.18 7.87 -1.63
CA VAL A 207 -5.57 8.92 -0.68
C VAL A 207 -4.74 10.14 -0.99
N THR A 208 -5.37 11.25 -1.35
CA THR A 208 -4.66 12.42 -1.83
C THR A 208 -5.29 13.71 -1.36
N ARG A 209 -4.45 14.71 -1.14
CA ARG A 209 -4.81 16.07 -0.81
C ARG A 209 -4.85 16.89 -2.08
N SER A 210 -5.98 17.52 -2.36
CA SER A 210 -6.12 18.47 -3.46
C SER A 210 -5.06 19.58 -3.34
N PRO A 211 -4.22 19.77 -4.37
CA PRO A 211 -3.26 20.88 -4.43
C PRO A 211 -3.88 22.27 -4.27
N ILE A 212 -5.16 22.44 -4.65
CA ILE A 212 -5.86 23.73 -4.66
C ILE A 212 -6.54 23.99 -3.32
N SER A 213 -7.44 23.09 -2.91
CA SER A 213 -8.28 23.27 -1.72
C SER A 213 -7.66 22.73 -0.43
N GLY A 214 -6.64 21.87 -0.56
CA GLY A 214 -6.06 21.15 0.57
C GLY A 214 -7.00 20.11 1.18
N THR A 215 -8.14 19.80 0.57
CA THR A 215 -9.08 18.76 1.02
C THR A 215 -8.54 17.37 0.69
N VAL A 216 -8.73 16.41 1.58
CA VAL A 216 -8.33 15.02 1.37
C VAL A 216 -9.48 14.25 0.73
N HIS A 217 -9.16 13.48 -0.30
CA HIS A 217 -10.07 12.63 -1.06
C HIS A 217 -9.49 11.23 -1.20
N THR A 218 -10.39 10.24 -1.23
CA THR A 218 -10.04 8.85 -1.53
C THR A 218 -10.62 8.43 -2.87
N TYR A 219 -9.75 7.88 -3.72
CA TYR A 219 -10.09 7.34 -5.02
C TYR A 219 -9.78 5.85 -5.08
N ILE A 220 -10.70 5.07 -5.59
CA ILE A 220 -10.54 3.64 -5.83
C ILE A 220 -10.15 3.43 -7.29
N TYR A 221 -9.23 2.50 -7.53
CA TYR A 221 -8.86 2.10 -8.88
C TYR A 221 -9.95 1.21 -9.49
N ASP A 222 -10.53 1.65 -10.61
CA ASP A 222 -11.73 1.04 -11.22
C ASP A 222 -11.42 -0.17 -12.12
N GLU A 223 -10.14 -0.51 -12.34
CA GLU A 223 -9.80 -1.73 -13.08
C GLU A 223 -9.77 -2.96 -12.17
N LYS A 224 -10.92 -3.65 -12.08
CA LYS A 224 -11.06 -4.89 -11.29
C LYS A 224 -9.98 -5.93 -11.64
N GLY A 225 -9.34 -6.47 -10.59
CA GLY A 225 -8.29 -7.50 -10.73
C GLY A 225 -6.96 -6.97 -11.27
N LYS A 226 -6.80 -5.65 -11.38
CA LYS A 226 -5.54 -5.00 -11.78
C LYS A 226 -5.06 -4.07 -10.67
N THR A 227 -3.74 -3.91 -10.60
CA THR A 227 -3.07 -3.01 -9.68
C THR A 227 -1.89 -2.35 -10.38
N PHE A 228 -1.27 -1.37 -9.71
CA PHE A 228 -0.06 -0.73 -10.18
C PHE A 228 1.15 -1.58 -9.83
N ASN A 229 1.71 -2.31 -10.81
CA ASN A 229 2.92 -3.12 -10.64
C ASN A 229 4.19 -2.25 -10.65
N ILE A 230 4.32 -1.32 -9.69
CA ILE A 230 5.39 -0.32 -9.65
C ILE A 230 6.76 -0.99 -9.53
N ASN A 231 6.93 -2.00 -8.68
CA ASN A 231 8.23 -2.65 -8.50
C ASN A 231 8.69 -3.43 -9.73
N GLN A 232 7.79 -4.19 -10.35
CA GLN A 232 8.11 -4.92 -11.57
C GLN A 232 8.45 -3.94 -12.71
N PHE A 233 7.70 -2.83 -12.80
CA PHE A 233 7.98 -1.78 -13.77
C PHE A 233 9.36 -1.16 -13.58
N MET A 234 9.69 -0.71 -12.37
CA MET A 234 11.01 -0.13 -12.07
C MET A 234 12.14 -1.11 -12.41
N ARG A 235 12.00 -2.40 -12.05
CA ARG A 235 13.00 -3.42 -12.39
C ARG A 235 13.14 -3.62 -13.89
N LYS A 236 12.03 -3.69 -14.62
CA LYS A 236 12.04 -3.84 -16.07
C LYS A 236 12.78 -2.66 -16.71
N VAL A 237 12.43 -1.43 -16.33
CA VAL A 237 13.04 -0.24 -16.89
C VAL A 237 14.53 -0.17 -16.57
N ASN A 238 14.90 -0.43 -15.32
CA ASN A 238 16.30 -0.43 -14.89
C ASN A 238 17.16 -1.48 -15.62
N ASN A 239 16.58 -2.63 -15.96
CA ASN A 239 17.31 -3.68 -16.65
C ASN A 239 17.38 -3.49 -18.18
N GLU A 240 16.30 -3.02 -18.80
CA GLU A 240 16.16 -2.99 -20.26
C GLU A 240 16.59 -1.65 -20.88
N TYR A 241 16.42 -0.54 -20.17
CA TYR A 241 16.53 0.80 -20.76
C TYR A 241 17.58 1.68 -20.09
N VAL A 242 17.91 1.42 -18.82
CA VAL A 242 18.81 2.27 -18.06
C VAL A 242 20.20 1.64 -18.02
N GLY A 243 21.10 2.12 -18.89
CA GLY A 243 22.50 1.69 -18.95
C GLY A 243 23.42 2.43 -17.97
N ASN A 244 24.72 2.09 -17.98
CA ASN A 244 25.78 2.74 -17.21
C ASN A 244 26.13 4.15 -17.78
N GLY A 245 25.17 5.08 -17.80
CA GLY A 245 25.35 6.46 -18.27
C GLY A 245 24.59 7.49 -17.44
N SER A 246 24.92 8.78 -17.62
CA SER A 246 24.26 9.88 -16.90
C SER A 246 22.82 10.09 -17.36
N CYS A 247 21.96 10.55 -16.45
CA CYS A 247 20.57 10.90 -16.77
C CYS A 247 20.45 12.16 -17.67
N GLU A 248 21.58 12.77 -18.05
CA GLU A 248 21.64 14.07 -18.72
C GLU A 248 21.87 13.96 -20.23
N TYR A 249 22.56 12.89 -20.69
CA TYR A 249 22.93 12.69 -22.10
C TYR A 249 22.55 11.32 -22.68
N GLY A 250 22.12 10.35 -21.87
CA GLY A 250 21.89 8.97 -22.30
C GLY A 250 20.44 8.65 -22.65
N GLY A 251 19.99 8.87 -23.88
CA GLY A 251 18.90 8.08 -24.50
C GLY A 251 17.50 8.08 -23.84
N ILE A 252 17.22 8.99 -22.89
CA ILE A 252 15.98 9.02 -22.12
C ILE A 252 14.73 9.36 -22.96
N GLY A 253 14.88 9.90 -24.17
CA GLY A 253 13.75 10.02 -25.11
C GLY A 253 13.05 8.68 -25.42
N SER A 254 13.75 7.54 -25.25
CA SER A 254 13.14 6.20 -25.34
C SER A 254 12.43 5.76 -24.06
N VAL A 255 12.82 6.32 -22.91
CA VAL A 255 12.27 6.01 -21.57
C VAL A 255 11.07 6.90 -21.25
N THR A 256 11.08 8.18 -21.66
CA THR A 256 9.99 9.12 -21.34
C THR A 256 8.63 8.65 -21.84
N SER A 257 8.54 8.02 -23.02
CA SER A 257 7.28 7.48 -23.53
C SER A 257 6.82 6.24 -22.76
N VAL A 258 7.72 5.29 -22.51
CA VAL A 258 7.45 4.07 -21.72
C VAL A 258 7.04 4.40 -20.28
N VAL A 259 7.56 5.51 -19.75
CA VAL A 259 7.40 5.92 -18.36
C VAL A 259 6.24 6.90 -18.16
N ALA A 260 5.95 7.77 -19.13
CA ALA A 260 4.78 8.65 -19.09
C ALA A 260 3.48 7.84 -19.07
N ASP A 261 3.49 6.65 -19.64
CA ASP A 261 2.37 5.71 -19.71
C ASP A 261 2.37 4.68 -18.56
N ALA A 262 3.25 4.82 -17.56
CA ALA A 262 3.38 3.90 -16.46
C ALA A 262 3.24 4.55 -15.07
N GLY A 263 2.85 3.73 -14.10
CA GLY A 263 2.63 4.16 -12.72
C GLY A 263 1.28 4.84 -12.51
N LEU A 264 1.23 5.83 -11.62
CA LEU A 264 -0.01 6.48 -11.22
C LEU A 264 -0.50 7.52 -12.25
N TYR A 265 0.43 8.19 -12.94
CA TYR A 265 0.12 9.32 -13.80
C TYR A 265 -0.95 9.03 -14.87
N PRO A 266 -0.91 7.92 -15.62
CA PRO A 266 -1.94 7.58 -16.62
C PRO A 266 -3.31 7.28 -16.02
N ALA A 267 -3.38 6.85 -14.76
CA ALA A 267 -4.65 6.52 -14.10
C ALA A 267 -5.49 7.77 -13.80
N PHE A 268 -4.86 8.95 -13.76
CA PHE A 268 -5.58 10.23 -13.73
C PHE A 268 -6.35 10.52 -15.02
N GLY A 269 -6.04 9.85 -16.13
CA GLY A 269 -6.65 10.11 -17.43
C GLY A 269 -5.95 11.20 -18.24
N THR A 270 -6.56 11.55 -19.38
CA THR A 270 -6.04 12.54 -20.32
C THR A 270 -6.66 13.91 -20.04
N LEU A 271 -5.81 14.93 -19.91
CA LEU A 271 -6.25 16.30 -19.70
C LEU A 271 -6.68 16.92 -21.04
N ASN A 272 -7.93 17.36 -21.11
CA ASN A 272 -8.50 18.05 -22.27
C ASN A 272 -9.06 19.42 -21.86
N ARG A 273 -9.22 20.31 -22.84
CA ARG A 273 -9.83 21.63 -22.67
C ARG A 273 -10.98 21.80 -23.66
N SER A 274 -12.12 22.28 -23.17
CA SER A 274 -13.26 22.65 -24.00
C SER A 274 -13.79 24.01 -23.60
N ASP A 275 -14.22 24.82 -24.57
CA ASP A 275 -14.78 26.16 -24.34
C ASP A 275 -16.02 26.13 -23.41
N SER A 276 -16.75 25.01 -23.38
CA SER A 276 -17.96 24.84 -22.56
C SER A 276 -17.72 24.23 -21.17
N LYS A 277 -16.58 23.57 -20.95
CA LYS A 277 -16.29 22.79 -19.73
C LYS A 277 -14.96 23.16 -19.06
N GLY A 278 -14.21 24.12 -19.60
CA GLY A 278 -12.86 24.41 -19.13
C GLY A 278 -11.94 23.19 -19.24
N LEU A 279 -11.08 22.98 -18.25
CA LEU A 279 -10.22 21.80 -18.15
C LEU A 279 -10.98 20.59 -17.58
N TYR A 280 -10.82 19.41 -18.17
CA TYR A 280 -11.43 18.19 -17.67
C TYR A 280 -10.58 16.96 -18.02
N LEU A 281 -10.87 15.83 -17.35
CA LEU A 281 -10.18 14.56 -17.58
C LEU A 281 -11.07 13.56 -18.33
N GLU A 282 -10.49 12.86 -19.29
CA GLU A 282 -11.09 11.70 -19.97
C GLU A 282 -10.38 10.41 -19.59
N ASN A 283 -11.07 9.27 -19.67
CA ASN A 283 -10.52 7.93 -19.39
C ASN A 283 -9.90 7.79 -17.99
N VAL A 284 -10.51 8.45 -17.00
CA VAL A 284 -10.06 8.40 -15.61
C VAL A 284 -10.28 6.99 -15.04
N LYS A 285 -9.22 6.40 -14.47
CA LYS A 285 -9.27 5.06 -13.85
C LYS A 285 -9.43 5.10 -12.33
N LEU A 286 -9.42 6.30 -11.75
CA LEU A 286 -9.56 6.58 -10.32
C LEU A 286 -10.93 7.20 -10.05
N GLN A 287 -11.73 6.58 -9.20
CA GLN A 287 -13.11 7.01 -8.92
C GLN A 287 -13.36 7.15 -7.43
N ASN A 288 -14.13 8.17 -7.04
CA ASN A 288 -14.51 8.44 -5.65
C ASN A 288 -16.00 8.17 -5.38
N LYS A 289 -16.64 7.31 -6.18
CA LYS A 289 -18.10 7.05 -6.07
C LYS A 289 -18.46 5.70 -5.47
N LYS A 290 -17.54 4.75 -5.46
CA LYS A 290 -17.80 3.37 -5.05
C LYS A 290 -16.77 2.93 -4.03
N ASP A 291 -17.26 2.48 -2.88
CA ASP A 291 -16.43 1.96 -1.80
C ASP A 291 -15.67 0.71 -2.23
N LEU A 292 -14.50 0.52 -1.64
CA LEU A 292 -13.69 -0.68 -1.81
C LEU A 292 -13.83 -1.59 -0.60
N ASP A 293 -14.32 -2.80 -0.83
CA ASP A 293 -14.41 -3.84 0.18
C ASP A 293 -13.32 -4.89 -0.04
N ILE A 294 -12.56 -5.20 1.02
CA ILE A 294 -11.57 -6.27 1.05
C ILE A 294 -11.85 -7.22 2.20
N CYS A 295 -11.54 -8.49 2.00
CA CYS A 295 -11.72 -9.54 3.00
C CYS A 295 -10.37 -9.90 3.62
N VAL A 296 -10.35 -10.15 4.94
CA VAL A 296 -9.19 -10.70 5.62
C VAL A 296 -9.48 -12.14 6.02
N GLY A 297 -8.76 -13.08 5.43
CA GLY A 297 -8.82 -14.52 5.71
C GLY A 297 -7.60 -15.04 6.46
N SER A 298 -7.69 -16.25 7.01
CA SER A 298 -6.57 -16.98 7.63
C SER A 298 -6.58 -18.46 7.18
N GLU A 299 -5.42 -18.99 6.82
CA GLU A 299 -5.25 -20.38 6.34
C GLU A 299 -5.68 -21.44 7.37
N ASN A 300 -5.65 -21.12 8.66
CA ASN A 300 -6.00 -22.05 9.74
C ASN A 300 -7.52 -22.20 9.96
N HIS A 301 -8.35 -21.38 9.31
CA HIS A 301 -9.80 -21.57 9.26
C HIS A 301 -10.16 -22.38 8.02
N SER A 302 -9.92 -23.69 8.05
CA SER A 302 -10.33 -24.55 6.95
C SER A 302 -11.85 -24.78 6.97
N LEU A 303 -12.45 -24.50 5.81
CA LEU A 303 -13.65 -25.15 5.26
C LEU A 303 -15.06 -24.79 5.78
N ASN A 304 -15.28 -23.99 6.83
CA ASN A 304 -16.64 -23.56 7.24
C ASN A 304 -16.79 -22.03 7.51
N SER A 305 -16.81 -21.28 6.42
CA SER A 305 -17.63 -20.10 6.05
C SER A 305 -18.13 -19.01 7.03
N ILE A 306 -17.61 -18.78 8.24
CA ILE A 306 -18.11 -17.64 9.08
C ILE A 306 -17.00 -16.67 9.54
N GLY A 307 -15.72 -16.96 9.30
CA GLY A 307 -14.64 -16.24 9.97
C GLY A 307 -14.09 -14.96 9.31
N ARG A 308 -14.54 -14.54 8.12
CA ARG A 308 -13.89 -13.43 7.39
C ARG A 308 -14.42 -12.06 7.81
N ARG A 309 -13.50 -11.17 8.17
CA ARG A 309 -13.72 -9.76 8.48
C ARG A 309 -13.56 -8.94 7.21
N ALA A 310 -14.55 -8.13 6.89
CA ALA A 310 -14.44 -7.14 5.83
C ALA A 310 -13.83 -5.83 6.37
N ILE A 311 -12.95 -5.24 5.57
CA ILE A 311 -12.51 -3.86 5.72
C ILE A 311 -13.08 -3.09 4.53
N ARG A 312 -13.84 -2.04 4.82
CA ARG A 312 -14.39 -1.12 3.82
C ARG A 312 -13.59 0.17 3.81
N ILE A 313 -13.27 0.61 2.61
CA ILE A 313 -12.61 1.89 2.35
C ILE A 313 -13.63 2.75 1.61
N HIS A 314 -14.15 3.77 2.30
CA HIS A 314 -15.13 4.67 1.74
C HIS A 314 -14.52 5.54 0.64
N ALA A 315 -15.20 5.57 -0.50
CA ALA A 315 -14.87 6.47 -1.58
C ALA A 315 -15.13 7.92 -1.14
N ASP A 316 -14.28 8.85 -1.60
CA ASP A 316 -14.29 10.25 -1.16
C ASP A 316 -14.08 10.46 0.36
N GLY A 317 -13.59 9.43 1.06
CA GLY A 317 -13.19 9.54 2.45
C GLY A 317 -12.05 10.53 2.66
N SER A 318 -12.13 11.35 3.71
CA SER A 318 -11.17 12.45 3.95
C SER A 318 -10.24 12.24 5.15
N ASN A 319 -10.45 11.19 5.95
CA ASN A 319 -9.69 10.92 7.16
C ASN A 319 -9.74 9.43 7.54
N SER A 320 -9.13 9.06 8.67
CA SER A 320 -9.04 7.67 9.13
C SER A 320 -10.38 6.96 9.35
N THR A 321 -11.50 7.67 9.53
CA THR A 321 -12.83 7.06 9.61
C THR A 321 -13.32 6.51 8.27
N ALA A 322 -12.66 6.84 7.17
CA ALA A 322 -12.92 6.25 5.86
C ALA A 322 -12.59 4.75 5.82
N VAL A 323 -11.81 4.24 6.78
CA VAL A 323 -11.53 2.81 6.94
C VAL A 323 -12.46 2.23 8.00
N GLU A 324 -13.48 1.52 7.56
CA GLU A 324 -14.47 0.86 8.41
C GLU A 324 -14.16 -0.64 8.55
N LEU A 325 -14.21 -1.15 9.79
CA LEU A 325 -14.14 -2.58 10.09
C LEU A 325 -15.55 -3.13 10.24
N ILE A 326 -16.05 -3.86 9.24
CA ILE A 326 -17.43 -4.37 9.27
C ILE A 326 -17.50 -5.63 10.14
N ASP A 327 -18.51 -5.71 11.01
CA ASP A 327 -18.71 -6.87 11.88
C ASP A 327 -18.87 -8.18 11.12
N ILE A 328 -18.20 -9.23 11.62
CA ILE A 328 -18.15 -10.55 10.97
C ILE A 328 -19.57 -11.10 10.77
N ASP A 329 -20.41 -10.98 11.79
CA ASP A 329 -21.79 -11.49 11.78
C ASP A 329 -22.80 -10.53 11.14
N SER A 330 -22.37 -9.34 10.73
CA SER A 330 -23.24 -8.33 10.12
C SER A 330 -23.77 -8.80 8.77
N GLU A 331 -25.05 -8.54 8.49
CA GLU A 331 -25.62 -8.73 7.14
C GLU A 331 -24.95 -7.84 6.09
N LYS A 332 -24.30 -6.75 6.53
CA LYS A 332 -23.54 -5.85 5.66
C LYS A 332 -22.14 -6.37 5.31
N ASN A 333 -21.71 -7.51 5.87
CA ASN A 333 -20.39 -8.08 5.60
C ASN A 333 -20.36 -8.77 4.23
N PRO A 334 -19.67 -8.20 3.21
CA PRO A 334 -19.59 -8.80 1.89
C PRO A 334 -18.75 -10.08 1.85
N CYS A 335 -17.97 -10.37 2.89
CA CYS A 335 -17.07 -11.53 2.96
C CYS A 335 -17.71 -12.79 3.53
N ARG A 336 -19.03 -12.75 3.80
CA ARG A 336 -19.78 -13.83 4.44
C ARG A 336 -20.15 -14.97 3.47
N SER A 337 -20.14 -14.71 2.17
CA SER A 337 -20.57 -15.66 1.12
C SER A 337 -19.59 -16.78 0.85
#